data_AF-A0A946QZN1-F1
#
_entry.id   AF-A0A946QZN1-F1
#
_cell.length_a   1.000
_cell.length_b   1.000
_cell.length_c   1.000
_cell.angle_alpha   90.00
_cell.angle_beta   90.00
_cell.angle_gamma   90.00
#
_symmetry.space_group_name_H-M   'P 1'
#
loop_
_entity.id
_entity.type
_entity.pdbx_description
1 polymer ?
#
loop_
_entity_poly.entity_id
_entity_poly.type
_entity_poly.pdbx_seq_one_letter_code
_entity_poly.pdbx_strand_id
1 'polypeptide(L)' 'MTLQSNDLIPEQVYNPRQEVLYKLIVQLRSDGLSFIKISKKLNAWGIKTYRGNTWLPQSVHSVLKKKSLSEHRIR' A
#
# COMPACT_ATOMS: atom_id res chain seq x y z
N MET A 1 -9.27 25.57 -28.08
CA MET A 1 -7.98 25.47 -27.36
C MET A 1 -8.22 24.65 -26.09
N THR A 2 -7.59 23.47 -26.07
CA THR A 2 -7.43 22.47 -24.97
C THR A 2 -8.53 22.34 -23.91
N LEU A 3 -9.50 21.45 -24.18
CA LEU A 3 -10.18 20.70 -23.13
C LEU A 3 -9.28 19.54 -22.71
N GLN A 4 -8.55 19.69 -21.61
CA GLN A 4 -8.05 18.54 -20.85
C GLN A 4 -8.33 18.80 -19.38
N SER A 5 -9.57 18.52 -18.98
CA SER A 5 -9.95 18.40 -17.58
C SER A 5 -9.18 17.21 -16.99
N ASN A 6 -8.25 17.49 -16.08
CA ASN A 6 -7.51 16.48 -15.33
C ASN A 6 -8.37 15.96 -14.16
N ASP A 7 -9.50 15.35 -14.46
CA ASP A 7 -10.44 14.74 -13.51
C ASP A 7 -10.16 13.23 -13.34
N LEU A 8 -8.90 12.85 -13.09
CA LEU A 8 -8.46 11.44 -13.12
C LEU A 8 -8.01 10.84 -11.79
N ILE A 9 -8.45 11.36 -10.65
CA ILE A 9 -8.29 10.60 -9.40
C ILE A 9 -9.65 10.51 -8.73
N PRO A 10 -10.46 9.47 -9.03
CA PRO A 10 -11.56 9.12 -8.14
C PRO A 10 -10.95 9.01 -6.75
N GLU A 11 -11.56 9.71 -5.78
CA GLU A 11 -11.29 9.54 -4.36
C GLU A 11 -11.19 8.03 -4.12
N GLN A 12 -9.97 7.53 -3.91
CA GLN A 12 -9.72 6.09 -3.92
C GLN A 12 -10.39 5.53 -2.67
N VAL A 13 -11.66 5.13 -2.80
CA VAL A 13 -12.40 4.42 -1.77
C VAL A 13 -11.56 3.20 -1.45
N TYR A 14 -10.85 3.29 -0.33
CA TYR A 14 -9.84 2.30 0.03
C TYR A 14 -10.61 1.00 0.26
N ASN A 15 -10.30 -0.02 -0.52
CA ASN A 15 -10.96 -1.30 -0.33
C ASN A 15 -10.67 -1.76 1.12
N PRO A 16 -11.67 -2.22 1.90
CA PRO A 16 -11.47 -2.63 3.30
C PRO A 16 -10.28 -3.59 3.46
N ARG A 17 -10.08 -4.47 2.48
CA ARG A 17 -8.93 -5.39 2.43
C ARG A 17 -7.59 -4.65 2.37
N GLN A 18 -7.49 -3.60 1.57
CA GLN A 18 -6.26 -2.81 1.45
C GLN A 18 -5.96 -2.09 2.77
N GLU A 19 -6.99 -1.60 3.48
CA GLU A 19 -6.80 -0.90 4.75
C GLU A 19 -6.25 -1.84 5.82
N VAL A 20 -6.84 -3.04 5.94
CA VAL A 20 -6.36 -4.08 6.85
C VAL A 20 -4.91 -4.45 6.53
N LEU A 21 -4.59 -4.61 5.25
CA LEU A 21 -3.23 -4.90 4.80
C LEU A 21 -2.24 -3.79 5.11
N TYR A 22 -2.64 -2.53 4.92
CA TYR A 22 -1.83 -1.37 5.26
C TYR A 22 -1.55 -1.34 6.77
N LYS A 23 -2.59 -1.45 7.61
CA LYS A 23 -2.48 -1.51 9.07
C LYS A 23 -1.55 -2.65 9.52
N LEU A 24 -1.69 -3.83 8.93
CA LEU A 24 -0.81 -4.97 9.18
C LEU A 24 0.66 -4.67 8.84
N ILE A 25 0.93 -4.07 7.67
CA ILE A 25 2.29 -3.72 7.25
C ILE A 25 2.90 -2.66 8.18
N VAL A 26 2.11 -1.67 8.60
CA VAL A 26 2.52 -0.64 9.56
C VAL A 26 2.87 -1.27 10.91
N GLN A 27 2.02 -2.15 11.43
CA GLN A 27 2.26 -2.87 12.68
C GLN A 27 3.59 -3.63 12.61
N LEU A 28 3.79 -4.45 11.57
CA LEU A 28 5.02 -5.22 11.39
C LEU A 28 6.25 -4.32 11.26
N ARG A 29 6.11 -3.11 10.70
CA ARG A 29 7.20 -2.14 10.63
C ARG A 29 7.51 -1.52 11.99
N SER A 30 6.48 -1.27 12.80
CA SER A 30 6.59 -0.80 14.18
C SER A 30 7.25 -1.85 15.08
N ASP A 31 6.99 -3.13 14.84
CA ASP A 31 7.68 -4.28 15.47
C ASP A 31 9.17 -4.40 15.04
N GLY A 32 9.69 -3.49 14.22
CA GLY A 32 11.09 -3.47 13.79
C GLY A 32 11.42 -4.43 12.63
N LEU A 33 10.43 -5.03 11.95
CA LEU A 33 10.72 -5.89 10.81
C LEU A 33 11.22 -5.06 9.62
N SER A 34 12.23 -5.57 8.93
CA SER A 34 12.70 -5.02 7.66
C SER A 34 11.71 -5.36 6.53
N PHE A 35 11.70 -4.57 5.46
CA PHE A 35 10.82 -4.79 4.31
C PHE A 35 10.95 -6.19 3.71
N ILE A 36 12.15 -6.77 3.75
CA ILE A 36 12.42 -8.15 3.31
C ILE A 36 11.73 -9.18 4.21
N LYS A 37 11.80 -8.99 5.54
CA LYS A 37 11.12 -9.89 6.48
C LYS A 37 9.61 -9.80 6.33
N ILE A 38 9.08 -8.58 6.16
CA ILE A 38 7.65 -8.34 5.94
C ILE A 38 7.18 -9.03 4.65
N SER A 39 7.88 -8.84 3.53
CA SER A 39 7.47 -9.46 2.26
C SER A 39 7.48 -10.98 2.32
N LYS A 40 8.51 -11.58 2.94
CA LYS A 40 8.58 -13.03 3.17
C LYS A 40 7.43 -13.53 4.05
N LYS A 41 7.10 -12.81 5.13
CA LYS A 41 6.03 -13.18 6.07
C LYS A 41 4.66 -13.14 5.39
N LEU A 42 4.38 -12.09 4.60
CA LEU A 42 3.15 -11.98 3.82
C LEU A 42 3.02 -13.10 2.78
N ASN A 43 4.11 -13.43 2.07
CA ASN A 43 4.11 -14.53 1.12
C ASN A 43 3.93 -15.90 1.80
N ALA A 44 4.56 -16.11 2.95
CA ALA A 44 4.42 -17.34 3.74
C ALA A 44 2.99 -17.53 4.26
N TRP A 45 2.29 -16.44 4.59
CA TRP A 45 0.88 -16.45 4.95
C TRP A 45 -0.08 -16.57 3.76
N GLY A 46 0.44 -16.69 2.53
CA GLY A 46 -0.38 -16.78 1.31
C GLY A 46 -1.09 -15.47 0.94
N ILE A 47 -0.73 -14.35 1.58
CA ILE A 47 -1.33 -13.04 1.33
C ILE A 47 -0.75 -12.48 0.04
N LYS A 48 -1.57 -12.37 -1.00
CA LYS A 48 -1.18 -11.74 -2.27
C LYS A 48 -1.46 -10.24 -2.25
N THR A 49 -0.74 -9.51 -3.10
CA THR A 49 -1.04 -8.10 -3.38
C THR A 49 -2.43 -7.94 -4.01
N TYR A 50 -2.95 -6.72 -4.07
CA TYR A 50 -4.25 -6.44 -4.71
C TYR A 50 -4.37 -6.99 -6.14
N ARG A 51 -3.24 -6.99 -6.89
CA ARG A 51 -3.17 -7.52 -8.26
C ARG A 51 -2.92 -9.03 -8.35
N GLY A 52 -2.89 -9.74 -7.21
CA GLY A 52 -2.61 -11.18 -7.17
C GLY A 52 -1.13 -11.55 -7.28
N ASN A 53 -0.21 -10.59 -7.21
CA ASN A 53 1.23 -10.85 -7.23
C ASN A 53 1.78 -11.13 -5.82
N THR A 54 2.95 -11.76 -5.75
CA THR A 54 3.72 -11.93 -4.51
C THR A 54 4.28 -10.60 -4.00
N TRP A 55 4.54 -10.53 -2.71
CA TRP A 55 5.16 -9.37 -2.08
C TRP A 55 6.65 -9.34 -2.33
N LEU A 56 7.10 -8.20 -2.84
CA LEU A 56 8.51 -7.85 -2.92
C LEU A 56 8.82 -6.73 -1.90
N PRO A 57 10.07 -6.59 -1.43
CA PRO A 57 10.42 -5.55 -0.48
C PRO A 57 10.06 -4.14 -0.99
N GLN A 58 10.29 -3.85 -2.28
CA GLN A 58 9.88 -2.59 -2.91
C GLN A 58 8.37 -2.39 -2.94
N SER A 59 7.57 -3.46 -3.04
CA SER A 59 6.11 -3.39 -3.02
C SER A 59 5.62 -2.96 -1.63
N VAL A 60 6.22 -3.50 -0.57
CA VAL A 60 5.94 -3.10 0.82
C VAL A 60 6.26 -1.62 1.03
N HIS A 61 7.43 -1.17 0.57
CA HIS A 61 7.83 0.23 0.65
C HIS A 61 6.86 1.17 -0.11
N SER A 62 6.43 0.77 -1.32
CA SER A 62 5.48 1.54 -2.12
C SER A 62 4.12 1.72 -1.43
N VAL A 63 3.62 0.68 -0.75
CA VAL A 63 2.36 0.74 0.01
C VAL A 63 2.44 1.77 1.13
N LEU A 64 3.54 1.77 1.90
CA LEU A 64 3.76 2.74 2.96
C LEU A 64 3.88 4.17 2.43
N LYS A 65 4.65 4.37 1.35
CA LYS A 65 4.84 5.68 0.71
C LYS A 65 3.53 6.26 0.17
N LYS A 66 2.70 5.43 -0.47
CA LYS A 66 1.41 5.87 -1.03
C LYS A 66 0.46 6.40 0.05
N LYS A 67 0.39 5.78 1.22
CA LYS A 67 -0.47 6.28 2.30
C LYS A 67 0.04 7.60 2.87
N SER A 68 1.35 7.73 3.09
CA SER A 68 1.97 8.99 3.54
C SER A 68 1.66 10.16 2.59
N LEU A 69 1.74 9.93 1.26
CA LEU A 69 1.38 10.93 0.26
C LEU A 69 -0.13 11.24 0.24
N SER A 70 -0.98 10.24 0.48
CA SER A 70 -2.43 10.43 0.55
C SER A 70 -2.84 11.25 1.78
N GLU A 71 -2.23 11.01 2.94
CA GLU A 71 -2.52 11.78 4.16
C GLU A 71 -2.02 13.23 4.07
N HIS A 72 -0.88 13.47 3.41
CA HIS A 72 -0.39 14.84 3.18
C HIS A 72 -1.23 15.63 2.18
N ARG A 73 -2.00 14.97 1.30
CA ARG A 73 -2.90 15.66 0.35
C ARG A 73 -4.22 16.12 0.99
N ILE A 74 -4.55 15.62 2.19
CA ILE A 74 -5.81 15.92 2.89
C ILE A 74 -5.58 16.98 4.00
N ARG A 75 -4.34 17.44 4.20
CA ARG A 75 -4.00 18.52 5.15
C ARG A 75 -3.79 19.85 4.46
#